data_AF-A0A2E3BZQ7-F1
#
_entry.id   AF-A0A2E3BZQ7-F1
#
_cell.length_a   1.000
_cell.length_b   1.000
_cell.length_c   1.000
_cell.angle_alpha   90.00
_cell.angle_beta   90.00
_cell.angle_gamma   90.00
#
_symmetry.space_group_name_H-M   'P 1'
#
loop_
_entity.id
_entity.type
_entity.pdbx_description
1 polymer ?
#
loop_
_entity_poly.entity_id
_entity_poly.type
_entity_poly.pdbx_seq_one_letter_code
_entity_poly.pdbx_strand_id
1 'polypeptide(L)'
;MKINNLEILKNPICKFKILNNKHLLKDGNIDVICSVFFKLKKYYKHFSIYVNGLSRLINYIEETKHNYKFILFIDQNIKNDKMVMNILYKSKKTIPILFTCSKYMKNNYHLDLFGTLIRYFPLFNFENNFTNRVVVIDIELSPYYLKLFKILEKINHESIVFVGGFFEYLINNNKDDIYILGGLISSKNKYNKNIILEFIKNAHKIKYKSNNELRLSTWEYGIDEIFINRKFKIEIDFGLLKRYKMSYFFYQSKEYLLDEKRIKNSYKILKKIIDKIREVEPNAISNNPTIQEMLDFIDKNTFSVKEKTKINDIISIYYNKAITYALKNNTEFIEKKFMKFIKKYLENIISCYMIIHFDKNHNIKLINYYDVIYDSSYNEK
;
A
#
# COMPACT_ATOMS: atom_id res chain seq x y z
N MET A 1 -5.09 -25.61 25.67
CA MET A 1 -4.31 -24.64 26.47
C MET A 1 -5.27 -23.74 27.25
N LYS A 2 -5.16 -23.63 28.59
CA LYS A 2 -6.02 -22.74 29.39
C LYS A 2 -5.60 -21.27 29.20
N ILE A 3 -6.31 -20.52 28.35
CA ILE A 3 -6.02 -19.13 27.92
C ILE A 3 -6.16 -18.07 29.04
N ASN A 4 -6.54 -18.44 30.27
CA ASN A 4 -7.05 -17.47 31.23
C ASN A 4 -6.05 -16.42 31.72
N ASN A 5 -4.72 -16.66 31.65
CA ASN A 5 -3.68 -15.72 32.10
C ASN A 5 -2.51 -15.54 31.10
N LEU A 6 -2.68 -15.85 29.81
CA LEU A 6 -1.57 -15.72 28.85
C LEU A 6 -1.28 -14.24 28.55
N GLU A 7 -0.09 -13.77 28.90
CA GLU A 7 0.42 -12.45 28.49
C GLU A 7 0.79 -12.50 27.00
N ILE A 8 -0.09 -11.98 26.14
CA ILE A 8 0.13 -11.97 24.69
C ILE A 8 1.16 -10.92 24.28
N LEU A 9 1.89 -11.20 23.20
CA LEU A 9 2.90 -10.29 22.63
C LEU A 9 3.88 -9.76 23.69
N LYS A 10 4.33 -10.63 24.61
CA LYS A 10 5.11 -10.22 25.79
C LYS A 10 6.40 -9.50 25.40
N ASN A 11 6.60 -8.31 25.97
CA ASN A 11 7.63 -7.35 25.58
C ASN A 11 7.89 -6.32 26.71
N PRO A 12 9.00 -5.56 26.67
CA PRO A 12 9.35 -4.59 27.72
C PRO A 12 8.69 -3.20 27.58
N ILE A 13 7.89 -2.97 26.53
CA ILE A 13 7.36 -1.66 26.13
C ILE A 13 5.91 -1.47 26.61
N CYS A 14 5.05 -2.45 26.32
CA CYS A 14 3.61 -2.38 26.56
C CYS A 14 3.07 -3.69 27.13
N LYS A 15 2.08 -3.58 28.02
CA LYS A 15 1.27 -4.69 28.49
C LYS A 15 -0.01 -4.78 27.67
N PHE A 16 -0.44 -6.01 27.36
CA PHE A 16 -1.62 -6.28 26.53
C PHE A 16 -2.62 -7.15 27.26
N LYS A 17 -3.90 -6.77 27.23
CA LYS A 17 -5.01 -7.52 27.85
C LYS A 17 -6.17 -7.65 26.87
N ILE A 18 -6.51 -8.89 26.50
CA ILE A 18 -7.70 -9.18 25.71
C ILE A 18 -8.95 -8.91 26.58
N LEU A 19 -9.84 -8.05 26.09
CA LEU A 19 -11.03 -7.62 26.82
C LEU A 19 -12.24 -8.52 26.58
N ASN A 20 -12.46 -8.94 25.33
CA ASN A 20 -13.59 -9.78 24.95
C ASN A 20 -13.19 -10.74 23.82
N ASN A 21 -14.07 -11.70 23.50
CA ASN A 21 -13.93 -12.65 22.40
C ASN A 21 -12.66 -13.51 22.46
N LYS A 22 -12.18 -13.82 23.68
CA LYS A 22 -11.04 -14.75 23.92
C LYS A 22 -11.24 -16.12 23.28
N HIS A 23 -12.48 -16.55 23.10
CA HIS A 23 -12.81 -17.83 22.47
C HIS A 23 -12.36 -17.89 21.00
N LEU A 24 -12.20 -16.75 20.31
CA LEU A 24 -11.70 -16.67 18.94
C LEU A 24 -10.21 -17.06 18.79
N LEU A 25 -9.51 -17.26 19.91
CA LEU A 25 -8.10 -17.65 19.95
C LEU A 25 -7.89 -19.16 20.12
N LYS A 26 -8.97 -19.95 20.24
CA LYS A 26 -8.89 -21.37 20.60
C LYS A 26 -8.39 -22.27 19.45
N ASP A 27 -8.41 -21.77 18.21
CA ASP A 27 -8.20 -22.58 17.00
C ASP A 27 -6.75 -22.57 16.47
N GLY A 28 -5.77 -22.14 17.27
CA GLY A 28 -4.37 -22.04 16.85
C GLY A 28 -4.01 -20.66 16.30
N ASN A 29 -2.99 -20.57 15.43
CA ASN A 29 -2.58 -19.29 14.86
C ASN A 29 -3.64 -18.77 13.89
N ILE A 30 -4.16 -17.57 14.14
CA ILE A 30 -5.27 -17.00 13.36
C ILE A 30 -4.78 -15.92 12.37
N ASP A 31 -5.42 -15.85 11.21
CA ASP A 31 -5.23 -14.74 10.28
C ASP A 31 -5.97 -13.50 10.80
N VAL A 32 -5.28 -12.36 10.88
CA VAL A 32 -5.80 -11.16 11.51
C VAL A 32 -5.65 -9.92 10.65
N ILE A 33 -6.67 -9.06 10.74
CA ILE A 33 -6.56 -7.64 10.40
C ILE A 33 -6.30 -6.91 11.70
N CYS A 34 -5.33 -6.01 11.70
CA CYS A 34 -4.83 -5.36 12.90
C CYS A 34 -4.84 -3.84 12.75
N SER A 35 -5.43 -3.17 13.73
CA SER A 35 -5.43 -1.71 13.81
C SER A 35 -5.30 -1.24 15.26
N VAL A 36 -5.18 0.07 15.44
CA VAL A 36 -5.07 0.71 16.76
C VAL A 36 -5.97 1.92 16.85
N PHE A 37 -6.73 2.03 17.94
CA PHE A 37 -7.59 3.16 18.26
C PHE A 37 -7.24 3.70 19.65
N PHE A 38 -6.84 4.96 19.73
CA PHE A 38 -6.55 5.62 21.01
C PHE A 38 -6.93 7.09 20.94
N LYS A 39 -7.17 7.71 22.09
CA LYS A 39 -7.44 9.15 22.15
C LYS A 39 -6.15 9.92 22.39
N LEU A 40 -6.00 11.04 21.69
CA LEU A 40 -4.95 12.02 21.95
C LEU A 40 -5.47 13.07 22.93
N LYS A 41 -4.56 13.67 23.71
CA LYS A 41 -4.92 14.79 24.59
C LYS A 41 -5.45 15.99 23.79
N LYS A 42 -4.85 16.25 22.63
CA LYS A 42 -5.31 17.25 21.65
C LYS A 42 -5.64 16.53 20.35
N TYR A 43 -6.90 16.61 19.91
CA TYR A 43 -7.32 16.04 18.64
C TYR A 43 -6.72 16.84 17.47
N TYR A 44 -6.28 16.15 16.43
CA TYR A 44 -5.88 16.77 15.16
C TYR A 44 -6.90 16.53 14.03
N LYS A 45 -7.90 15.67 14.27
CA LYS A 45 -9.06 15.42 13.39
C LYS A 45 -10.32 15.26 14.23
N HIS A 46 -11.49 15.46 13.63
CA HIS A 46 -12.77 15.16 14.27
C HIS A 46 -12.87 13.67 14.63
N PHE A 47 -13.19 13.39 15.90
CA PHE A 47 -13.28 12.02 16.42
C PHE A 47 -14.28 11.13 15.64
N SER A 48 -15.35 11.73 15.11
CA SER A 48 -16.37 11.04 14.30
C SER A 48 -15.81 10.36 13.05
N ILE A 49 -14.73 10.89 12.45
CA ILE A 49 -14.08 10.30 11.28
C ILE A 49 -13.56 8.89 11.62
N TYR A 50 -12.92 8.73 12.77
CA TYR A 50 -12.39 7.45 13.22
C TYR A 50 -13.49 6.48 13.62
N VAL A 51 -14.54 6.95 14.30
CA VAL A 51 -15.68 6.09 14.67
C VAL A 51 -16.40 5.57 13.42
N ASN A 52 -16.61 6.43 12.42
CA ASN A 52 -17.21 6.03 11.14
C ASN A 52 -16.29 5.09 10.35
N GLY A 53 -14.96 5.33 10.38
CA GLY A 53 -13.97 4.41 9.83
C GLY A 53 -14.04 3.02 10.46
N LEU A 54 -14.05 2.98 11.80
CA LEU A 54 -14.14 1.75 12.58
C LEU A 54 -15.40 0.95 12.24
N SER A 55 -16.57 1.59 12.21
CA SER A 55 -17.83 0.92 11.86
C SER A 55 -17.78 0.32 10.45
N ARG A 56 -17.25 1.06 9.46
CA ARG A 56 -17.10 0.55 8.09
C ARG A 56 -16.15 -0.64 8.03
N LEU A 57 -15.03 -0.58 8.73
CA LEU A 57 -14.06 -1.67 8.77
C LEU A 57 -14.64 -2.92 9.45
N ILE A 58 -15.34 -2.77 10.57
CA ILE A 58 -16.01 -3.89 11.25
C ILE A 58 -17.07 -4.52 10.35
N ASN A 59 -17.93 -3.72 9.72
CA ASN A 59 -18.94 -4.24 8.80
C ASN A 59 -18.32 -5.03 7.66
N TYR A 60 -17.25 -4.49 7.06
CA TYR A 60 -16.48 -5.20 6.03
C TYR A 60 -15.94 -6.56 6.50
N ILE A 61 -15.41 -6.62 7.73
CA ILE A 61 -14.84 -7.85 8.30
C ILE A 61 -15.94 -8.87 8.64
N GLU A 62 -17.10 -8.43 9.12
CA GLU A 62 -18.23 -9.32 9.34
C GLU A 62 -18.74 -9.91 8.02
N GLU A 63 -18.84 -9.10 6.96
CA GLU A 63 -19.34 -9.48 5.64
C GLU A 63 -18.33 -10.29 4.80
N THR A 64 -17.01 -10.16 5.04
CA THR A 64 -16.02 -10.91 4.25
C THR A 64 -16.13 -12.42 4.48
N LYS A 65 -16.04 -13.17 3.38
CA LYS A 65 -16.01 -14.64 3.38
C LYS A 65 -14.70 -15.20 3.93
N HIS A 66 -13.65 -14.39 4.00
CA HIS A 66 -12.37 -14.80 4.56
C HIS A 66 -12.46 -14.90 6.09
N ASN A 67 -11.83 -15.92 6.67
CA ASN A 67 -11.83 -16.15 8.12
C ASN A 67 -10.79 -15.29 8.85
N TYR A 68 -10.75 -13.99 8.55
CA TYR A 68 -9.96 -13.03 9.33
C TYR A 68 -10.66 -12.68 10.64
N LYS A 69 -9.88 -12.54 11.71
CA LYS A 69 -10.33 -11.86 12.93
C LYS A 69 -9.81 -10.43 12.93
N PHE A 70 -10.53 -9.52 13.58
CA PHE A 70 -10.10 -8.13 13.72
C PHE A 70 -9.46 -7.90 15.08
N ILE A 71 -8.14 -7.76 15.14
CA ILE A 71 -7.47 -7.27 16.33
C ILE A 71 -7.53 -5.74 16.33
N LEU A 72 -8.19 -5.18 17.34
CA LEU A 72 -8.16 -3.75 17.60
C LEU A 72 -7.45 -3.48 18.92
N PHE A 73 -6.26 -2.90 18.84
CA PHE A 73 -5.59 -2.35 20.01
C PHE A 73 -6.30 -1.07 20.46
N ILE A 74 -6.70 -1.00 21.72
CA ILE A 74 -7.34 0.18 22.29
C ILE A 74 -6.65 0.66 23.56
N ASP A 75 -6.64 1.97 23.79
CA ASP A 75 -6.17 2.54 25.06
C ASP A 75 -7.28 2.57 26.12
N GLN A 76 -6.93 3.00 27.33
CA GLN A 76 -7.88 3.09 28.45
C GLN A 76 -8.97 4.15 28.20
N ASN A 77 -8.70 5.17 27.40
CA ASN A 77 -9.68 6.22 27.06
C ASN A 77 -10.76 5.70 26.11
N ILE A 78 -10.38 4.89 25.12
CA ILE A 78 -11.33 4.20 24.23
C ILE A 78 -12.09 3.11 24.98
N LYS A 79 -11.43 2.36 25.87
CA LYS A 79 -12.11 1.37 26.72
C LYS A 79 -13.24 1.97 27.58
N ASN A 80 -13.08 3.23 28.01
CA ASN A 80 -14.10 3.94 28.78
C ASN A 80 -15.17 4.62 27.90
N ASP A 81 -15.03 4.58 26.58
CA ASP A 81 -15.99 5.15 25.65
C ASP A 81 -17.11 4.14 25.34
N LYS A 82 -18.28 4.36 25.96
CA LYS A 82 -19.43 3.44 25.82
C LYS A 82 -19.88 3.27 24.36
N MET A 83 -19.84 4.34 23.56
CA MET A 83 -20.27 4.28 22.15
C MET A 83 -19.35 3.37 21.36
N VAL A 84 -18.03 3.58 21.47
CA VAL A 84 -17.05 2.76 20.75
C VAL A 84 -17.09 1.31 21.25
N MET A 85 -17.10 1.08 22.56
CA MET A 85 -17.15 -0.28 23.11
C MET A 85 -18.41 -1.05 22.70
N ASN A 86 -19.55 -0.39 22.58
CA ASN A 86 -20.77 -1.00 22.06
C ASN A 86 -20.62 -1.46 20.60
N ILE A 87 -19.90 -0.72 19.76
CA ILE A 87 -19.57 -1.15 18.39
C ILE A 87 -18.69 -2.40 18.44
N LEU A 88 -17.64 -2.39 19.26
CA LEU A 88 -16.69 -3.51 19.35
C LEU A 88 -17.33 -4.80 19.87
N TYR A 89 -18.21 -4.70 20.88
CA TYR A 89 -18.84 -5.88 21.49
C TYR A 89 -19.98 -6.48 20.65
N LYS A 90 -20.54 -5.73 19.70
CA LYS A 90 -21.50 -6.28 18.73
C LYS A 90 -20.83 -7.15 17.65
N SER A 91 -19.54 -6.94 17.40
CA SER A 91 -18.80 -7.71 16.41
C SER A 91 -18.46 -9.11 16.92
N LYS A 92 -18.74 -10.11 16.09
CA LYS A 92 -18.43 -11.53 16.34
C LYS A 92 -16.99 -11.88 15.95
N LYS A 93 -16.34 -11.05 15.14
CA LYS A 93 -14.95 -11.27 14.67
C LYS A 93 -13.92 -10.34 15.30
N THR A 94 -14.33 -9.35 16.10
CA THR A 94 -13.40 -8.38 16.72
C THR A 94 -12.85 -8.86 18.06
N ILE A 95 -11.55 -8.74 18.26
CA ILE A 95 -10.80 -9.03 19.48
C ILE A 95 -10.23 -7.70 19.98
N PRO A 96 -10.93 -7.00 20.88
CA PRO A 96 -10.41 -5.77 21.48
C PRO A 96 -9.30 -6.10 22.49
N ILE A 97 -8.14 -5.48 22.30
CA ILE A 97 -6.95 -5.65 23.15
C ILE A 97 -6.60 -4.32 23.79
N LEU A 98 -6.77 -4.23 25.11
CA LEU A 98 -6.30 -3.08 25.87
C LEU A 98 -4.77 -3.08 25.89
N PHE A 99 -4.16 -1.98 25.48
CA PHE A 99 -2.72 -1.77 25.62
C PHE A 99 -2.41 -0.66 26.62
N THR A 100 -1.30 -0.81 27.33
CA THR A 100 -0.79 0.21 28.26
C THR A 100 0.73 0.22 28.19
N CYS A 101 1.30 1.39 27.92
CA CYS A 101 2.74 1.56 27.70
C CYS A 101 3.25 2.62 28.67
N SER A 102 3.41 2.26 29.95
CA SER A 102 3.59 3.23 31.04
C SER A 102 4.73 4.24 30.82
N LYS A 103 5.83 3.82 30.18
CA LYS A 103 6.97 4.70 29.86
C LYS A 103 6.65 5.74 28.77
N TYR A 104 5.60 5.53 27.99
CA TYR A 104 5.20 6.34 26.85
C TYR A 104 3.79 6.93 27.06
N MET A 105 3.45 7.24 28.30
CA MET A 105 2.19 7.88 28.68
C MET A 105 2.44 9.08 29.59
N LYS A 106 1.61 10.12 29.46
CA LYS A 106 1.56 11.29 30.33
C LYS A 106 0.11 11.71 30.54
N ASN A 107 -0.31 11.90 31.80
CA ASN A 107 -1.68 12.30 32.16
C ASN A 107 -2.76 11.40 31.54
N ASN A 108 -2.58 10.07 31.57
CA ASN A 108 -3.48 9.07 30.97
C ASN A 108 -3.59 9.07 29.43
N TYR A 109 -2.75 9.83 28.73
CA TYR A 109 -2.66 9.81 27.27
C TYR A 109 -1.30 9.27 26.83
N HIS A 110 -1.24 8.63 25.66
CA HIS A 110 0.04 8.28 25.04
C HIS A 110 0.81 9.53 24.63
N LEU A 111 2.15 9.43 24.62
CA LEU A 111 3.00 10.48 24.08
C LEU A 111 2.77 10.58 22.57
N ASP A 112 2.12 11.65 22.15
CA ASP A 112 1.77 11.96 20.78
C ASP A 112 1.22 10.73 20.04
N LEU A 113 1.82 10.34 18.93
CA LEU A 113 1.39 9.22 18.09
C LEU A 113 2.15 7.92 18.38
N PHE A 114 2.84 7.78 19.52
CA PHE A 114 3.52 6.52 19.88
C PHE A 114 2.61 5.28 19.73
N GLY A 115 1.33 5.41 20.08
CA GLY A 115 0.34 4.34 19.97
C GLY A 115 0.20 3.76 18.56
N THR A 116 0.52 4.52 17.50
CA THR A 116 0.44 4.02 16.12
C THR A 116 1.42 2.90 15.81
N LEU A 117 2.50 2.74 16.59
CA LEU A 117 3.47 1.65 16.41
C LEU A 117 2.93 0.30 16.87
N ILE A 118 1.96 0.29 17.79
CA ILE A 118 1.47 -0.92 18.46
C ILE A 118 0.81 -1.89 17.47
N ARG A 119 0.15 -1.37 16.43
CA ARG A 119 -0.45 -2.20 15.37
C ARG A 119 0.57 -3.05 14.60
N TYR A 120 1.86 -2.71 14.65
CA TYR A 120 2.91 -3.51 14.01
C TYR A 120 3.40 -4.66 14.87
N PHE A 121 3.11 -4.70 16.19
CA PHE A 121 3.64 -5.72 17.10
C PHE A 121 3.33 -7.16 16.64
N PRO A 122 2.12 -7.48 16.10
CA PRO A 122 1.84 -8.82 15.59
C PRO A 122 2.72 -9.26 14.40
N LEU A 123 3.41 -8.33 13.71
CA LEU A 123 4.38 -8.65 12.65
C LEU A 123 5.69 -9.23 13.19
N PHE A 124 5.95 -9.14 14.50
CA PHE A 124 7.21 -9.56 15.10
C PHE A 124 7.09 -10.84 15.93
N ASN A 125 8.19 -11.55 16.10
CA ASN A 125 8.31 -12.80 16.86
C ASN A 125 8.32 -12.59 18.39
N PHE A 126 7.39 -11.78 18.91
CA PHE A 126 7.15 -11.67 20.34
C PHE A 126 6.65 -12.98 20.93
N GLU A 127 6.98 -13.22 22.20
CA GLU A 127 6.48 -14.39 22.94
C GLU A 127 4.94 -14.30 23.04
N ASN A 128 4.27 -15.44 22.89
CA ASN A 128 2.81 -15.55 22.87
C ASN A 128 2.13 -14.75 21.74
N ASN A 129 2.81 -14.55 20.61
CA ASN A 129 2.17 -14.08 19.39
C ASN A 129 1.36 -15.22 18.75
N PHE A 130 0.03 -15.11 18.78
CA PHE A 130 -0.93 -16.11 18.30
C PHE A 130 -1.40 -15.87 16.85
N THR A 131 -0.76 -14.96 16.12
CA THR A 131 -1.21 -14.56 14.79
C THR A 131 -0.44 -15.31 13.71
N ASN A 132 -1.13 -15.78 12.66
CA ASN A 132 -0.53 -16.35 11.47
C ASN A 132 -0.23 -15.22 10.47
N ARG A 133 -1.16 -14.95 9.54
CA ARG A 133 -1.10 -13.78 8.68
C ARG A 133 -1.57 -12.54 9.41
N VAL A 134 -0.84 -11.44 9.23
CA VAL A 134 -1.20 -10.13 9.79
C VAL A 134 -1.39 -9.15 8.65
N VAL A 135 -2.51 -8.46 8.67
CA VAL A 135 -2.78 -7.31 7.80
C VAL A 135 -2.90 -6.10 8.69
N VAL A 136 -1.92 -5.20 8.64
CA VAL A 136 -1.99 -3.93 9.36
C VAL A 136 -2.76 -2.92 8.53
N ILE A 137 -3.68 -2.19 9.16
CA ILE A 137 -4.56 -1.25 8.48
C ILE A 137 -4.86 -0.02 9.35
N ASP A 138 -5.03 1.14 8.72
CA ASP A 138 -5.65 2.31 9.37
C ASP A 138 -7.15 2.09 9.61
N ILE A 139 -7.67 2.64 10.71
CA ILE A 139 -9.11 2.62 11.00
C ILE A 139 -9.90 3.43 9.97
N GLU A 140 -9.32 4.54 9.50
CA GLU A 140 -9.95 5.48 8.57
C GLU A 140 -9.73 5.10 7.09
N LEU A 141 -9.87 3.80 6.78
CA LEU A 141 -9.54 3.31 5.46
C LEU A 141 -10.48 3.87 4.37
N SER A 142 -9.90 4.34 3.26
CA SER A 142 -10.68 4.76 2.09
C SER A 142 -11.22 3.55 1.31
N PRO A 143 -12.31 3.72 0.53
CA PRO A 143 -12.82 2.67 -0.35
C PRO A 143 -11.77 2.12 -1.34
N TYR A 144 -10.78 2.93 -1.70
CA TYR A 144 -9.67 2.51 -2.56
C TYR A 144 -8.80 1.45 -1.89
N TYR A 145 -8.37 1.70 -0.65
CA TYR A 145 -7.57 0.73 0.10
C TYR A 145 -8.36 -0.54 0.44
N LEU A 146 -9.70 -0.47 0.63
CA LEU A 146 -10.53 -1.67 0.79
C LEU A 146 -10.49 -2.56 -0.46
N LYS A 147 -10.46 -1.96 -1.67
CA LYS A 147 -10.29 -2.72 -2.92
C LYS A 147 -8.92 -3.38 -2.99
N LEU A 148 -7.86 -2.69 -2.60
CA LEU A 148 -6.51 -3.26 -2.56
C LEU A 148 -6.38 -4.35 -1.50
N PHE A 149 -7.10 -4.22 -0.38
CA PHE A 149 -7.16 -5.25 0.62
C PHE A 149 -7.76 -6.55 0.07
N LYS A 150 -8.88 -6.48 -0.67
CA LYS A 150 -9.47 -7.65 -1.35
C LYS A 150 -8.48 -8.37 -2.28
N ILE A 151 -7.59 -7.62 -2.93
CA ILE A 151 -6.52 -8.20 -3.76
C ILE A 151 -5.50 -8.88 -2.87
N LEU A 152 -5.00 -8.20 -1.83
CA LEU A 152 -4.06 -8.79 -0.88
C LEU A 152 -4.60 -10.08 -0.26
N GLU A 153 -5.87 -10.12 0.17
CA GLU A 153 -6.48 -11.30 0.79
C GLU A 153 -6.32 -12.56 -0.07
N LYS A 154 -6.39 -12.41 -1.40
CA LYS A 154 -6.30 -13.51 -2.38
C LYS A 154 -4.86 -13.90 -2.73
N ILE A 155 -3.89 -13.05 -2.43
CA ILE A 155 -2.50 -13.28 -2.82
C ILE A 155 -1.77 -14.06 -1.74
N ASN A 156 -1.10 -15.13 -2.16
CA ASN A 156 -0.05 -15.77 -1.38
C ASN A 156 1.26 -15.03 -1.63
N HIS A 157 1.89 -14.51 -0.57
CA HIS A 157 3.17 -13.83 -0.65
C HIS A 157 4.10 -14.36 0.43
N GLU A 158 5.37 -14.49 0.09
CA GLU A 158 6.41 -14.96 1.00
C GLU A 158 7.04 -13.79 1.78
N SER A 159 7.21 -12.63 1.14
CA SER A 159 7.71 -11.40 1.79
C SER A 159 6.57 -10.55 2.32
N ILE A 160 6.85 -9.65 3.27
CA ILE A 160 5.88 -8.59 3.63
C ILE A 160 5.53 -7.77 2.39
N VAL A 161 4.26 -7.43 2.23
CA VAL A 161 3.76 -6.61 1.12
C VAL A 161 3.20 -5.31 1.68
N PHE A 162 3.73 -4.19 1.21
CA PHE A 162 3.23 -2.86 1.52
C PHE A 162 2.32 -2.37 0.40
N VAL A 163 1.28 -1.64 0.79
CA VAL A 163 0.35 -0.98 -0.12
C VAL A 163 0.45 0.51 0.11
N GLY A 164 0.83 1.23 -0.94
CA GLY A 164 1.19 2.64 -0.83
C GLY A 164 2.70 2.77 -0.66
N GLY A 165 3.30 3.46 -1.61
CA GLY A 165 4.73 3.71 -1.65
C GLY A 165 5.06 4.42 -2.94
N PHE A 166 6.04 5.30 -2.91
CA PHE A 166 6.41 6.16 -4.00
C PHE A 166 7.46 5.49 -4.90
N PHE A 167 7.16 4.29 -5.40
CA PHE A 167 8.04 3.52 -6.29
C PHE A 167 8.45 4.31 -7.55
N GLU A 168 7.60 5.24 -7.95
CA GLU A 168 7.86 6.18 -9.04
C GLU A 168 9.13 6.97 -8.81
N TYR A 169 9.46 7.32 -7.56
CA TYR A 169 10.68 8.06 -7.25
C TYR A 169 11.93 7.23 -7.49
N LEU A 170 11.85 5.90 -7.33
CA LEU A 170 12.96 5.00 -7.68
C LEU A 170 13.17 5.02 -9.19
N ILE A 171 12.10 4.91 -9.98
CA ILE A 171 12.24 5.01 -11.44
C ILE A 171 12.60 6.43 -11.88
N ASN A 172 12.10 7.47 -11.21
CA ASN A 172 12.23 8.86 -11.64
C ASN A 172 13.56 9.51 -11.27
N ASN A 173 14.00 9.35 -10.04
CA ASN A 173 15.06 10.19 -9.50
C ASN A 173 16.38 9.45 -9.33
N ASN A 174 16.47 8.18 -9.78
CA ASN A 174 17.54 7.26 -9.39
C ASN A 174 17.79 7.33 -7.87
N LYS A 175 16.74 7.57 -7.09
CA LYS A 175 16.86 7.60 -5.64
C LYS A 175 16.97 6.16 -5.19
N ASP A 176 18.00 5.87 -4.43
CA ASP A 176 18.26 4.56 -3.83
C ASP A 176 17.22 4.16 -2.77
N ASP A 177 16.17 4.99 -2.57
CA ASP A 177 15.24 4.84 -1.46
C ASP A 177 13.77 4.99 -1.90
N ILE A 178 12.97 3.94 -1.67
CA ILE A 178 11.53 3.92 -1.94
C ILE A 178 10.78 4.34 -0.69
N TYR A 179 10.12 5.49 -0.68
CA TYR A 179 9.31 5.87 0.48
C TYR A 179 8.02 5.06 0.54
N ILE A 180 7.79 4.33 1.63
CA ILE A 180 6.64 3.45 1.88
C ILE A 180 5.65 4.14 2.83
N LEU A 181 4.35 4.06 2.52
CA LEU A 181 3.29 4.58 3.40
C LEU A 181 2.86 3.51 4.42
N GLY A 182 2.50 3.93 5.63
CA GLY A 182 2.19 3.03 6.74
C GLY A 182 0.77 2.45 6.80
N GLY A 183 -0.06 2.73 5.79
CA GLY A 183 -1.53 2.59 5.90
C GLY A 183 -2.10 1.18 5.64
N LEU A 184 -1.43 0.34 4.84
CA LEU A 184 -1.87 -1.04 4.60
C LEU A 184 -0.67 -1.95 4.31
N ILE A 185 -0.51 -2.98 5.14
CA ILE A 185 0.64 -3.91 5.10
C ILE A 185 0.14 -5.33 5.33
N SER A 186 0.66 -6.33 4.61
CA SER A 186 0.32 -7.73 4.83
C SER A 186 1.59 -8.57 4.96
N SER A 187 1.68 -9.42 5.98
CA SER A 187 2.78 -10.37 6.15
C SER A 187 2.27 -11.70 6.68
N LYS A 188 2.82 -12.81 6.16
CA LYS A 188 2.75 -14.13 6.79
C LYS A 188 3.94 -14.40 7.70
N ASN A 189 5.09 -13.80 7.39
CA ASN A 189 6.30 -13.95 8.18
C ASN A 189 6.25 -13.13 9.46
N LYS A 190 6.94 -13.65 10.48
CA LYS A 190 7.28 -12.92 11.70
C LYS A 190 8.73 -12.44 11.64
N TYR A 191 8.92 -11.17 11.93
CA TYR A 191 10.23 -10.53 11.91
C TYR A 191 10.86 -10.49 13.31
N ASN A 192 12.18 -10.30 13.36
CA ASN A 192 12.87 -10.18 14.63
C ASN A 192 12.33 -8.97 15.43
N LYS A 193 11.79 -9.22 16.62
CA LYS A 193 11.26 -8.19 17.53
C LYS A 193 12.28 -7.10 17.88
N ASN A 194 13.58 -7.39 17.79
CA ASN A 194 14.61 -6.39 18.06
C ASN A 194 14.53 -5.20 17.11
N ILE A 195 14.03 -5.38 15.88
CA ILE A 195 13.88 -4.29 14.89
C ILE A 195 13.04 -3.15 15.46
N ILE A 196 11.85 -3.46 15.98
CA ILE A 196 10.94 -2.46 16.56
C ILE A 196 11.39 -2.01 17.96
N LEU A 197 11.97 -2.91 18.76
CA LEU A 197 12.46 -2.56 20.10
C LEU A 197 13.64 -1.57 20.04
N GLU A 198 14.58 -1.79 19.14
CA GLU A 198 15.72 -0.89 18.92
C GLU A 198 15.29 0.46 18.34
N PHE A 199 14.30 0.45 17.43
CA PHE A 199 13.71 1.69 16.95
C PHE A 199 13.14 2.50 18.11
N ILE A 200 12.28 1.89 18.93
CA ILE A 200 11.64 2.57 20.06
C ILE A 200 12.70 3.09 21.05
N LYS A 201 13.73 2.29 21.34
CA LYS A 201 14.83 2.69 22.23
C LYS A 201 15.60 3.91 21.71
N ASN A 202 15.79 4.00 20.39
CA ASN A 202 16.62 5.04 19.77
C ASN A 202 15.84 6.16 19.07
N ALA A 203 14.50 6.15 19.12
CA ALA A 203 13.66 7.07 18.36
C ALA A 203 13.99 8.56 18.59
N HIS A 204 14.39 8.90 19.82
CA HIS A 204 14.80 10.26 20.23
C HIS A 204 16.07 10.76 19.52
N LYS A 205 16.90 9.86 19.00
CA LYS A 205 18.13 10.20 18.25
C LYS A 205 17.86 10.43 16.76
N ILE A 206 16.70 10.00 16.26
CA ILE A 206 16.36 10.12 14.86
C ILE A 206 15.90 11.56 14.61
N LYS A 207 16.64 12.30 13.79
CA LYS A 207 16.27 13.68 13.36
C LYS A 207 15.46 13.72 12.07
N TYR A 208 15.27 12.56 11.43
CA TYR A 208 14.55 12.44 10.18
C TYR A 208 13.10 12.93 10.30
N LYS A 209 12.66 13.71 9.32
CA LYS A 209 11.28 14.18 9.17
C LYS A 209 10.53 13.27 8.20
N SER A 210 9.26 13.01 8.46
CA SER A 210 8.38 12.30 7.50
C SER A 210 8.23 13.11 6.20
N ASN A 211 7.57 12.54 5.19
CA ASN A 211 7.34 13.22 3.90
C ASN A 211 6.62 14.58 4.02
N ASN A 212 5.95 14.84 5.15
CA ASN A 212 5.28 16.10 5.43
C ASN A 212 6.19 17.13 6.13
N GLU A 213 7.50 16.85 6.29
CA GLU A 213 8.52 17.72 6.89
C GLU A 213 8.27 18.22 8.32
N LEU A 214 7.25 17.67 8.99
CA LEU A 214 6.86 17.99 10.35
C LEU A 214 7.45 16.95 11.32
N ARG A 215 8.33 17.40 12.21
CA ARG A 215 8.78 16.65 13.39
C ARG A 215 9.28 17.60 14.47
N LEU A 216 8.39 17.99 15.37
CA LEU A 216 8.65 18.82 16.55
C LEU A 216 8.92 17.96 17.79
N SER A 217 8.44 16.71 17.80
CA SER A 217 8.68 15.74 18.89
C SER A 217 9.21 14.39 18.39
N THR A 218 9.65 13.55 19.35
CA THR A 218 10.10 12.18 19.06
C THR A 218 9.00 11.31 18.46
N TRP A 219 7.74 11.46 18.93
CA TRP A 219 6.62 10.55 18.67
C TRP A 219 5.52 11.16 17.82
N GLU A 220 5.82 12.27 17.14
CA GLU A 220 4.86 13.04 16.36
C GLU A 220 4.45 12.40 15.03
N TYR A 221 3.73 13.17 14.21
CA TYR A 221 3.17 12.72 12.94
C TYR A 221 4.19 12.03 12.02
N GLY A 222 3.79 10.84 11.55
CA GLY A 222 4.60 10.01 10.67
C GLY A 222 5.61 9.12 11.38
N ILE A 223 5.57 8.97 12.71
CA ILE A 223 6.51 8.09 13.44
C ILE A 223 6.47 6.63 12.97
N ASP A 224 5.31 6.15 12.57
CA ASP A 224 5.11 4.85 11.94
C ASP A 224 5.75 4.76 10.56
N GLU A 225 5.60 5.79 9.73
CA GLU A 225 6.30 5.87 8.45
C GLU A 225 7.82 6.00 8.62
N ILE A 226 8.28 6.73 9.63
CA ILE A 226 9.70 6.82 9.99
C ILE A 226 10.21 5.44 10.39
N PHE A 227 9.46 4.69 11.21
CA PHE A 227 9.82 3.32 11.56
C PHE A 227 9.96 2.44 10.31
N ILE A 228 8.93 2.44 9.45
CA ILE A 228 8.92 1.63 8.23
C ILE A 228 10.11 1.98 7.33
N ASN A 229 10.33 3.27 7.07
CA ASN A 229 11.31 3.73 6.09
C ASN A 229 12.74 3.79 6.60
N ARG A 230 12.97 3.98 7.90
CA ARG A 230 14.32 4.19 8.45
C ARG A 230 14.84 3.02 9.25
N LYS A 231 14.01 2.05 9.60
CA LYS A 231 14.44 0.86 10.33
C LYS A 231 13.92 -0.43 9.71
N PHE A 232 12.62 -0.53 9.45
CA PHE A 232 12.04 -1.83 9.12
C PHE A 232 12.40 -2.30 7.71
N LYS A 233 12.14 -1.49 6.67
CA LYS A 233 12.30 -1.92 5.28
C LYS A 233 13.76 -2.18 4.88
N ILE A 234 14.72 -1.52 5.55
CA ILE A 234 16.15 -1.67 5.27
C ILE A 234 16.74 -2.96 5.85
N GLU A 235 15.99 -3.68 6.69
CA GLU A 235 16.41 -4.93 7.31
C GLU A 235 15.75 -6.17 6.70
N ILE A 236 14.87 -6.00 5.70
CA ILE A 236 14.03 -7.07 5.16
C ILE A 236 13.91 -6.99 3.65
N ASP A 237 13.60 -8.12 3.02
CA ASP A 237 13.02 -8.14 1.68
C ASP A 237 11.53 -7.78 1.75
N PHE A 238 11.02 -7.06 0.76
CA PHE A 238 9.63 -6.63 0.75
C PHE A 238 9.02 -6.54 -0.64
N GLY A 239 7.69 -6.66 -0.71
CA GLY A 239 6.90 -6.42 -1.91
C GLY A 239 6.18 -5.08 -1.84
N LEU A 240 6.02 -4.42 -2.99
CA LEU A 240 5.12 -3.28 -3.15
C LEU A 240 3.97 -3.65 -4.07
N LEU A 241 2.75 -3.62 -3.55
CA LEU A 241 1.55 -3.79 -4.38
C LEU A 241 1.25 -2.48 -5.11
N LYS A 242 1.23 -2.55 -6.43
CA LYS A 242 0.92 -1.44 -7.33
C LYS A 242 -0.16 -1.84 -8.32
N ARG A 243 -1.07 -0.92 -8.62
CA ARG A 243 -1.96 -1.06 -9.77
C ARG A 243 -1.26 -0.44 -10.97
N TYR A 244 -0.98 -1.26 -11.97
CA TYR A 244 -0.47 -0.79 -13.25
C TYR A 244 -1.63 -0.60 -14.23
N LYS A 245 -1.56 0.49 -14.97
CA LYS A 245 -2.39 0.81 -16.12
C LYS A 245 -1.47 1.46 -17.14
N MET A 246 -1.61 1.16 -18.41
CA MET A 246 -0.73 1.77 -19.42
C MET A 246 -0.77 3.31 -19.44
N SER A 247 -1.93 3.97 -19.21
CA SER A 247 -1.97 5.44 -19.12
C SER A 247 -1.11 6.01 -18.00
N TYR A 248 -0.70 5.19 -17.05
CA TYR A 248 0.13 5.62 -15.94
C TYR A 248 1.43 6.28 -16.39
N PHE A 249 2.17 5.66 -17.31
CA PHE A 249 3.44 6.22 -17.78
C PHE A 249 3.23 7.41 -18.71
N PHE A 250 2.13 7.45 -19.45
CA PHE A 250 1.75 8.67 -20.19
C PHE A 250 1.50 9.85 -19.26
N TYR A 251 0.80 9.62 -18.15
CA TYR A 251 0.53 10.64 -17.15
C TYR A 251 1.83 11.12 -16.47
N GLN A 252 2.68 10.18 -16.04
CA GLN A 252 3.97 10.50 -15.41
C GLN A 252 4.91 11.25 -16.36
N SER A 253 4.91 10.89 -17.64
CA SER A 253 5.72 11.54 -18.69
C SER A 253 5.03 12.73 -19.34
N LYS A 254 3.90 13.24 -18.81
CA LYS A 254 3.10 14.27 -19.49
C LYS A 254 3.92 15.53 -19.77
N GLU A 255 4.63 16.05 -18.77
CA GLU A 255 5.51 17.22 -18.94
C GLU A 255 6.61 16.95 -19.97
N TYR A 256 7.23 15.76 -19.89
CA TYR A 256 8.28 15.32 -20.81
C TYR A 256 7.81 15.17 -22.27
N LEU A 257 6.54 14.81 -22.47
CA LEU A 257 5.92 14.68 -23.78
C LEU A 257 5.51 16.04 -24.36
N LEU A 258 5.17 17.01 -23.50
CA LEU A 258 4.72 18.35 -23.87
C LEU A 258 5.86 19.39 -23.96
N ASP A 259 7.08 19.05 -23.54
CA ASP A 259 8.27 19.89 -23.67
C ASP A 259 8.44 20.40 -25.12
N GLU A 260 8.66 21.71 -25.28
CA GLU A 260 8.73 22.38 -26.59
C GLU A 260 9.77 21.78 -27.53
N LYS A 261 10.90 21.29 -27.00
CA LYS A 261 11.98 20.68 -27.79
C LYS A 261 11.59 19.29 -28.30
N ARG A 262 10.60 18.66 -27.68
CA ARG A 262 10.22 17.25 -27.90
C ARG A 262 8.84 17.11 -28.54
N ILE A 263 8.00 18.14 -28.42
CA ILE A 263 6.58 18.13 -28.78
C ILE A 263 6.33 17.61 -30.21
N LYS A 264 7.16 17.99 -31.19
CA LYS A 264 7.05 17.50 -32.57
C LYS A 264 7.24 15.97 -32.69
N ASN A 265 8.19 15.41 -31.95
CA ASN A 265 8.45 13.98 -31.94
C ASN A 265 7.37 13.22 -31.15
N SER A 266 6.97 13.75 -29.99
CA SER A 266 5.85 13.21 -29.20
C SER A 266 4.58 13.13 -30.04
N TYR A 267 4.25 14.21 -30.77
CA TYR A 267 3.13 14.25 -31.71
C TYR A 267 3.23 13.13 -32.74
N LYS A 268 4.38 13.01 -33.42
CA LYS A 268 4.58 12.00 -34.47
C LYS A 268 4.37 10.58 -33.95
N ILE A 269 4.83 10.27 -32.74
CA ILE A 269 4.68 8.94 -32.15
C ILE A 269 3.23 8.69 -31.73
N LEU A 270 2.62 9.62 -30.99
CA LEU A 270 1.22 9.50 -30.56
C LEU A 270 0.26 9.43 -31.75
N LYS A 271 0.50 10.24 -32.79
CA LYS A 271 -0.30 10.26 -34.01
C LYS A 271 -0.31 8.89 -34.69
N LYS A 272 0.83 8.18 -34.73
CA LYS A 272 0.89 6.80 -35.26
C LYS A 272 0.00 5.84 -34.48
N ILE A 273 -0.06 5.97 -33.15
CA ILE A 273 -0.96 5.16 -32.32
C ILE A 273 -2.42 5.50 -32.67
N ILE A 274 -2.76 6.79 -32.75
CA ILE A 274 -4.11 7.26 -33.07
C ILE A 274 -4.56 6.86 -34.48
N ASP A 275 -3.68 6.93 -35.47
CA ASP A 275 -3.99 6.55 -36.85
C ASP A 275 -4.38 5.07 -36.95
N LYS A 276 -3.72 4.22 -36.17
CA LYS A 276 -4.06 2.80 -36.06
C LYS A 276 -5.39 2.54 -35.39
N ILE A 277 -5.83 3.44 -34.51
CA ILE A 277 -7.17 3.39 -33.93
C ILE A 277 -8.20 3.84 -34.99
N ARG A 278 -7.90 4.84 -35.82
CA ARG A 278 -8.81 5.28 -36.88
C ARG A 278 -9.01 4.28 -38.01
N GLU A 279 -8.02 3.43 -38.27
CA GLU A 279 -8.17 2.29 -39.20
C GLU A 279 -9.34 1.38 -38.78
N VAL A 280 -9.69 1.36 -37.49
CA VAL A 280 -10.75 0.52 -36.94
C VAL A 280 -11.98 1.27 -36.42
N GLU A 281 -11.82 2.53 -36.02
CA GLU A 281 -12.83 3.43 -35.45
C GLU A 281 -12.59 4.85 -36.00
N PRO A 282 -13.01 5.15 -37.25
CA PRO A 282 -12.63 6.37 -37.96
C PRO A 282 -12.97 7.67 -37.23
N ASN A 283 -14.08 7.67 -36.48
CA ASN A 283 -14.61 8.83 -35.78
C ASN A 283 -14.23 8.88 -34.29
N ALA A 284 -13.26 8.07 -33.85
CA ALA A 284 -12.89 8.00 -32.43
C ALA A 284 -12.31 9.32 -31.87
N ILE A 285 -11.61 10.08 -32.71
CA ILE A 285 -10.94 11.35 -32.34
C ILE A 285 -10.70 12.24 -33.57
N SER A 286 -10.79 13.56 -33.40
CA SER A 286 -10.66 14.62 -34.42
C SER A 286 -9.46 14.44 -35.35
N ASN A 287 -9.62 14.60 -36.68
CA ASN A 287 -8.60 14.25 -37.69
C ASN A 287 -7.19 14.81 -37.43
N ASN A 288 -7.09 16.01 -36.86
CA ASN A 288 -5.84 16.66 -36.49
C ASN A 288 -5.84 16.98 -34.98
N PRO A 289 -5.70 15.95 -34.11
CA PRO A 289 -5.79 16.17 -32.68
C PRO A 289 -4.49 16.80 -32.18
N THR A 290 -4.58 17.68 -31.20
CA THR A 290 -3.46 18.14 -30.38
C THR A 290 -2.89 16.98 -29.55
N ILE A 291 -1.66 17.12 -29.03
CA ILE A 291 -1.09 16.11 -28.12
C ILE A 291 -1.95 15.92 -26.88
N GLN A 292 -2.50 17.00 -26.33
CA GLN A 292 -3.35 16.93 -25.15
C GLN A 292 -4.60 16.08 -25.43
N GLU A 293 -5.28 16.30 -26.57
CA GLU A 293 -6.42 15.48 -26.98
C GLU A 293 -6.04 14.00 -27.18
N MET A 294 -4.85 13.71 -27.73
CA MET A 294 -4.36 12.34 -27.86
C MET A 294 -4.11 11.67 -26.51
N LEU A 295 -3.51 12.38 -25.55
CA LEU A 295 -3.28 11.88 -24.19
C LEU A 295 -4.59 11.65 -23.44
N ASP A 296 -5.53 12.58 -23.53
CA ASP A 296 -6.84 12.47 -22.89
C ASP A 296 -7.65 11.32 -23.49
N PHE A 297 -7.56 11.11 -24.81
CA PHE A 297 -8.14 9.96 -25.46
C PHE A 297 -7.52 8.63 -24.98
N ILE A 298 -6.20 8.55 -24.87
CA ILE A 298 -5.52 7.36 -24.35
C ILE A 298 -5.96 7.09 -22.90
N ASP A 299 -5.99 8.12 -22.04
CA ASP A 299 -6.39 7.96 -20.64
C ASP A 299 -7.84 7.50 -20.51
N LYS A 300 -8.77 8.11 -21.25
CA LYS A 300 -10.18 7.71 -21.31
C LYS A 300 -10.34 6.21 -21.63
N ASN A 301 -9.52 5.70 -22.55
CA ASN A 301 -9.61 4.32 -23.03
C ASN A 301 -8.76 3.31 -22.25
N THR A 302 -7.96 3.74 -21.27
CA THR A 302 -7.03 2.82 -20.58
C THR A 302 -6.99 2.97 -19.06
N PHE A 303 -7.36 4.13 -18.50
CA PHE A 303 -7.26 4.35 -17.07
C PHE A 303 -8.29 3.51 -16.31
N SER A 304 -9.58 3.66 -16.57
CA SER A 304 -10.62 2.98 -15.76
C SER A 304 -11.10 1.66 -16.34
N VAL A 305 -10.45 1.17 -17.39
CA VAL A 305 -10.90 -0.02 -18.11
C VAL A 305 -10.57 -1.29 -17.31
N LYS A 306 -11.53 -2.23 -17.30
CA LYS A 306 -11.47 -3.50 -16.56
C LYS A 306 -11.40 -4.73 -17.47
N GLU A 307 -11.48 -4.53 -18.78
CA GLU A 307 -11.52 -5.58 -19.79
C GLU A 307 -10.74 -5.14 -21.04
N LYS A 308 -10.36 -6.10 -21.88
CA LYS A 308 -9.74 -5.75 -23.16
C LYS A 308 -10.81 -5.19 -24.11
N THR A 309 -10.51 -4.06 -24.73
CA THR A 309 -11.31 -3.45 -25.79
C THR A 309 -10.47 -3.32 -27.04
N LYS A 310 -11.10 -3.22 -28.22
CA LYS A 310 -10.38 -3.03 -29.49
C LYS A 310 -9.43 -1.83 -29.44
N ILE A 311 -9.87 -0.73 -28.83
CA ILE A 311 -9.08 0.50 -28.72
C ILE A 311 -7.90 0.32 -27.76
N ASN A 312 -8.11 -0.22 -26.56
CA ASN A 312 -7.01 -0.34 -25.59
C ASN A 312 -5.96 -1.39 -26.00
N ASP A 313 -6.39 -2.40 -26.75
CA ASP A 313 -5.53 -3.40 -27.37
C ASP A 313 -4.58 -2.76 -28.38
N ILE A 314 -5.12 -1.96 -29.30
CA ILE A 314 -4.32 -1.22 -30.29
C ILE A 314 -3.37 -0.24 -29.61
N ILE A 315 -3.85 0.53 -28.62
CA ILE A 315 -2.96 1.46 -27.89
C ILE A 315 -1.79 0.68 -27.29
N SER A 316 -2.03 -0.47 -26.64
CA SER A 316 -0.98 -1.28 -26.00
C SER A 316 0.05 -1.81 -26.99
N ILE A 317 -0.41 -2.40 -28.09
CA ILE A 317 0.47 -2.96 -29.12
C ILE A 317 1.37 -1.88 -29.71
N TYR A 318 0.80 -0.72 -30.09
CA TYR A 318 1.59 0.33 -30.73
C TYR A 318 2.42 1.14 -29.74
N TYR A 319 2.00 1.22 -28.47
CA TYR A 319 2.83 1.75 -27.39
C TYR A 319 4.09 0.90 -27.18
N ASN A 320 3.94 -0.43 -27.06
CA ASN A 320 5.06 -1.36 -26.89
C ASN A 320 5.98 -1.38 -28.12
N LYS A 321 5.42 -1.30 -29.34
CA LYS A 321 6.20 -1.13 -30.58
C LYS A 321 7.00 0.18 -30.57
N ALA A 322 6.39 1.30 -30.15
CA ALA A 322 7.08 2.59 -30.07
C ALA A 322 8.23 2.54 -29.06
N ILE A 323 8.02 1.95 -27.88
CA ILE A 323 9.05 1.76 -26.86
C ILE A 323 10.19 0.89 -27.40
N THR A 324 9.88 -0.25 -28.01
CA THR A 324 10.89 -1.18 -28.54
C THR A 324 11.72 -0.52 -29.64
N TYR A 325 11.07 0.18 -30.56
CA TYR A 325 11.75 0.93 -31.61
C TYR A 325 12.65 2.02 -31.02
N ALA A 326 12.16 2.76 -30.03
CA ALA A 326 12.90 3.85 -29.40
C ALA A 326 14.16 3.33 -28.69
N LEU A 327 14.04 2.25 -27.93
CA LEU A 327 15.20 1.62 -27.27
C LEU A 327 16.22 1.08 -28.28
N LYS A 328 15.77 0.40 -29.34
CA LYS A 328 16.66 -0.18 -30.37
C LYS A 328 17.48 0.89 -31.12
N ASN A 329 16.85 2.02 -31.45
CA ASN A 329 17.49 3.09 -32.21
C ASN A 329 18.10 4.19 -31.33
N ASN A 330 18.12 3.99 -30.01
CA ASN A 330 18.52 5.01 -29.03
C ASN A 330 17.81 6.36 -29.22
N THR A 331 16.53 6.32 -29.63
CA THR A 331 15.67 7.50 -29.73
C THR A 331 14.79 7.63 -28.51
N GLU A 332 14.12 8.76 -28.40
CA GLU A 332 13.56 9.24 -27.15
C GLU A 332 12.05 9.43 -27.32
N PHE A 333 11.23 8.63 -26.62
CA PHE A 333 9.76 8.76 -26.61
C PHE A 333 9.33 9.34 -25.27
N ILE A 334 9.17 8.48 -24.26
CA ILE A 334 9.17 8.84 -22.85
C ILE A 334 10.57 8.67 -22.26
N GLU A 335 10.76 8.96 -20.98
CA GLU A 335 12.04 8.84 -20.29
C GLU A 335 12.62 7.43 -20.46
N LYS A 336 13.90 7.34 -20.84
CA LYS A 336 14.56 6.06 -21.18
C LYS A 336 14.45 4.99 -20.08
N LYS A 337 14.45 5.42 -18.82
CA LYS A 337 14.27 4.57 -17.64
C LYS A 337 12.87 3.93 -17.58
N PHE A 338 11.81 4.67 -17.91
CA PHE A 338 10.46 4.12 -18.05
C PHE A 338 10.37 3.16 -19.21
N MET A 339 10.92 3.52 -20.38
CA MET A 339 10.96 2.62 -21.53
C MET A 339 11.64 1.29 -21.20
N LYS A 340 12.80 1.33 -20.53
CA LYS A 340 13.52 0.13 -20.08
C LYS A 340 12.69 -0.69 -19.09
N PHE A 341 12.05 -0.04 -18.11
CA PHE A 341 11.21 -0.70 -17.12
C PHE A 341 10.00 -1.40 -17.79
N ILE A 342 9.29 -0.69 -18.65
CA ILE A 342 8.13 -1.23 -19.38
C ILE A 342 8.57 -2.37 -20.29
N LYS A 343 9.62 -2.20 -21.09
CA LYS A 343 10.11 -3.27 -21.97
C LYS A 343 10.55 -4.51 -21.20
N LYS A 344 11.14 -4.34 -20.01
CA LYS A 344 11.63 -5.47 -19.21
C LYS A 344 10.50 -6.21 -18.48
N TYR A 345 9.49 -5.49 -18.01
CA TYR A 345 8.52 -6.05 -17.06
C TYR A 345 7.06 -5.97 -17.54
N LEU A 346 6.66 -4.94 -18.27
CA LEU A 346 5.26 -4.65 -18.57
C LEU A 346 4.91 -4.76 -20.06
N GLU A 347 5.77 -5.41 -20.84
CA GLU A 347 5.52 -5.65 -22.26
C GLU A 347 4.22 -6.46 -22.43
N ASN A 348 3.38 -5.99 -23.35
CA ASN A 348 2.08 -6.55 -23.71
C ASN A 348 1.02 -6.55 -22.59
N ILE A 349 1.24 -5.81 -21.48
CA ILE A 349 0.26 -5.66 -20.40
C ILE A 349 -0.48 -4.33 -20.57
N ILE A 350 -1.82 -4.40 -20.69
CA ILE A 350 -2.72 -3.24 -20.70
C ILE A 350 -2.92 -2.73 -19.28
N SER A 351 -3.24 -3.64 -18.35
CA SER A 351 -3.41 -3.35 -16.94
C SER A 351 -3.22 -4.59 -16.08
N CYS A 352 -2.80 -4.39 -14.83
CA CYS A 352 -2.73 -5.46 -13.84
C CYS A 352 -2.64 -4.88 -12.41
N TYR A 353 -2.77 -5.75 -11.42
CA TYR A 353 -2.10 -5.55 -10.14
C TYR A 353 -0.74 -6.22 -10.21
N MET A 354 0.30 -5.56 -9.74
CA MET A 354 1.65 -6.11 -9.68
C MET A 354 2.20 -6.01 -8.26
N ILE A 355 2.88 -7.06 -7.80
CA ILE A 355 3.73 -6.99 -6.62
C ILE A 355 5.18 -6.96 -7.10
N ILE A 356 5.84 -5.83 -6.85
CA ILE A 356 7.26 -5.66 -7.15
C ILE A 356 8.03 -6.06 -5.91
N HIS A 357 8.82 -7.14 -6.01
CA HIS A 357 9.62 -7.64 -4.89
C HIS A 357 11.02 -7.03 -4.91
N PHE A 358 11.42 -6.49 -3.77
CA PHE A 358 12.70 -5.84 -3.54
C PHE A 358 13.54 -6.65 -2.55
N ASP A 359 14.85 -6.66 -2.79
CA ASP A 359 15.81 -7.07 -1.77
C ASP A 359 16.00 -5.96 -0.72
N LYS A 360 16.68 -6.28 0.38
CA LYS A 360 17.08 -5.29 1.42
C LYS A 360 17.91 -4.11 0.91
N ASN A 361 18.52 -4.22 -0.27
CA ASN A 361 19.27 -3.15 -0.94
C ASN A 361 18.39 -2.37 -1.94
N HIS A 362 17.07 -2.61 -1.93
CA HIS A 362 16.06 -2.01 -2.80
C HIS A 362 16.22 -2.34 -4.30
N ASN A 363 16.88 -3.43 -4.65
CA ASN A 363 16.91 -3.94 -6.02
C ASN A 363 15.66 -4.77 -6.32
N ILE A 364 15.09 -4.61 -7.51
CA ILE A 364 13.96 -5.44 -7.97
C ILE A 364 14.45 -6.87 -8.21
N LYS A 365 13.97 -7.82 -7.39
CA LYS A 365 14.21 -9.26 -7.57
C LYS A 365 13.31 -9.84 -8.66
N LEU A 366 12.01 -9.60 -8.55
CA LEU A 366 10.99 -10.11 -9.46
C LEU A 366 9.71 -9.29 -9.38
N ILE A 367 8.80 -9.50 -10.34
CA ILE A 367 7.48 -8.90 -10.35
C ILE A 367 6.44 -10.00 -10.61
N ASN A 368 5.47 -10.14 -9.69
CA ASN A 368 4.31 -11.00 -9.89
C ASN A 368 3.12 -10.18 -10.36
N TYR A 369 2.37 -10.71 -11.32
CA TYR A 369 1.18 -10.07 -11.87
C TYR A 369 -0.11 -10.79 -11.46
N TYR A 370 -1.15 -10.02 -11.21
CA TYR A 370 -2.48 -10.47 -10.80
C TYR A 370 -3.55 -9.69 -11.57
N ASP A 371 -4.68 -10.34 -11.84
CA ASP A 371 -5.80 -9.79 -12.66
C ASP A 371 -5.28 -9.12 -13.95
N VAL A 372 -4.41 -9.83 -14.67
CA VAL A 372 -3.70 -9.28 -15.83
C VAL A 372 -4.60 -9.21 -17.04
N ILE A 373 -4.55 -8.08 -17.74
CA ILE A 373 -5.16 -7.91 -19.05
C ILE A 373 -4.02 -7.75 -20.05
N TYR A 374 -3.79 -8.78 -20.85
CA TYR A 374 -2.80 -8.77 -21.92
C TYR A 374 -3.40 -8.25 -23.23
N ASP A 375 -2.59 -7.57 -24.03
CA ASP A 375 -2.95 -7.27 -25.42
C ASP A 375 -2.87 -8.51 -26.33
N SER A 376 -3.39 -8.40 -27.54
CA SER A 376 -3.48 -9.50 -28.51
C SER A 376 -2.13 -9.94 -29.10
N SER A 377 -1.03 -9.25 -28.79
CA SER A 377 0.32 -9.68 -29.18
C SER A 377 0.99 -10.58 -28.14
N TYR A 378 0.37 -10.74 -26.96
CA TYR A 378 0.84 -11.66 -25.95
C TYR A 378 0.62 -13.11 -26.37
N ASN A 379 1.71 -13.87 -26.44
CA ASN A 379 1.69 -15.31 -26.62
C ASN A 379 2.11 -15.96 -25.30
N GLU A 380 1.22 -16.74 -24.68
CA GLU A 380 1.59 -17.64 -23.58
C GLU A 380 2.59 -18.65 -24.15
N LYS A 381 3.85 -18.50 -23.76
CA LYS A 381 4.91 -19.47 -24.08
C LYS A 381 5.10 -20.43 -22.93
#